data_AF-A0A847E5Y0-F1
#
_entry.id   AF-A0A847E5Y0-F1
#
_cell.length_a   1.000
_cell.length_b   1.000
_cell.length_c   1.000
_cell.angle_alpha   90.00
_cell.angle_beta   90.00
_cell.angle_gamma   90.00
#
_symmetry.space_group_name_H-M   'P 1'
#
loop_
_entity.id
_entity.type
_entity.pdbx_description
1 polymer ?
#
loop_
_entity_poly.entity_id
_entity_poly.type
_entity_poly.pdbx_seq_one_letter_code
_entity_poly.pdbx_strand_id
1 'polypeptide(L)'
;MGKRDYLRFILILAIFFIALGGWLLHLRIHELGKDSSHYIPAIAGLISVFIVPVLFIFRLTIPFAYLINGITVIIGTITMVHFSLLNPPPVWTFSTVLFGTLVPDIALLWGKFAVGKALFELDLTLNEPDALVRKGRFFRFPNMGFWYVHVVTLSVVYLIGHYFLK
;
A
#
# COMPACT_ATOMS: atom_id res chain seq x y z
N MET A 1 3.09 29.62 4.52
CA MET A 1 2.86 28.24 4.97
C MET A 1 3.94 27.88 5.98
N GLY A 2 3.61 27.28 7.12
CA GLY A 2 4.63 26.89 8.11
C GLY A 2 5.50 25.74 7.60
N LYS A 3 6.72 25.57 8.16
CA LYS A 3 7.63 24.47 7.78
C LYS A 3 6.97 23.08 7.90
N ARG A 4 6.11 22.91 8.91
CA ARG A 4 5.37 21.67 9.19
C ARG A 4 4.32 21.39 8.11
N ASP A 5 3.52 22.39 7.77
CA ASP A 5 2.49 22.28 6.73
C ASP A 5 3.11 22.04 5.35
N TYR A 6 4.27 22.64 5.08
CA TYR A 6 5.04 22.40 3.87
C TYR A 6 5.55 20.95 3.78
N LEU A 7 6.14 20.42 4.85
CA LEU A 7 6.59 19.02 4.88
C LEU A 7 5.41 18.07 4.65
N ARG A 8 4.29 18.30 5.35
CA ARG A 8 3.06 17.51 5.17
C ARG A 8 2.59 17.56 3.72
N PHE A 9 2.52 18.74 3.13
CA PHE A 9 2.10 18.91 1.74
C PHE A 9 3.00 18.14 0.76
N ILE A 10 4.33 18.21 0.92
CA ILE A 10 5.27 17.42 0.10
C ILE A 10 5.01 15.92 0.25
N LEU A 11 4.80 15.42 1.48
CA LEU A 11 4.53 14.00 1.71
C LEU A 11 3.20 13.56 1.06
N ILE A 12 2.16 14.41 1.09
CA ILE A 12 0.90 14.14 0.37
C ILE A 12 1.15 14.06 -1.13
N LEU A 13 1.91 15.01 -1.70
CA LEU A 13 2.28 14.99 -3.11
C LEU A 13 3.09 13.74 -3.47
N ALA A 14 4.01 13.32 -2.61
CA ALA A 14 4.77 12.09 -2.81
C ALA A 14 3.85 10.86 -2.87
N ILE A 15 2.87 10.74 -1.96
CA ILE A 15 1.87 9.66 -2.01
C ILE A 15 1.07 9.73 -3.31
N PHE A 16 0.62 10.92 -3.71
CA PHE A 16 -0.13 11.14 -4.95
C PHE A 16 0.67 10.68 -6.17
N PHE A 17 1.90 11.15 -6.34
CA PHE A 17 2.72 10.82 -7.51
C PHE A 17 3.16 9.35 -7.54
N ILE A 18 3.49 8.75 -6.39
CA ILE A 18 3.81 7.32 -6.32
C ILE A 18 2.57 6.49 -6.67
N ALA A 19 1.40 6.83 -6.11
CA ALA A 19 0.15 6.15 -6.43
C ALA A 19 -0.23 6.31 -7.91
N LEU A 20 -0.09 7.52 -8.46
CA LEU A 20 -0.38 7.82 -9.86
C LEU A 20 0.55 7.04 -10.79
N GLY A 21 1.85 7.03 -10.50
CA GLY A 21 2.83 6.24 -11.25
C GLY A 21 2.50 4.75 -11.23
N GLY A 22 2.21 4.18 -10.06
CA GLY A 22 1.81 2.78 -9.94
C GLY A 22 0.52 2.46 -10.68
N TRP A 23 -0.49 3.34 -10.62
CA TRP A 23 -1.75 3.15 -11.33
C TRP A 23 -1.59 3.24 -12.85
N LEU A 24 -0.83 4.22 -13.34
CA LEU A 24 -0.53 4.37 -14.77
C LEU A 24 0.29 3.20 -15.32
N LEU A 25 1.24 2.66 -14.53
CA LEU A 25 1.94 1.42 -14.89
C LEU A 25 0.97 0.25 -15.02
N HIS A 26 0.00 0.14 -14.10
CA HIS A 26 -1.01 -0.91 -14.17
C HIS A 26 -1.90 -0.78 -15.42
N LEU A 27 -2.38 0.42 -15.73
CA LEU A 27 -3.18 0.70 -16.93
C LEU A 27 -2.42 0.50 -18.24
N ARG A 28 -1.09 0.65 -18.21
CA ARG A 28 -0.23 0.36 -19.36
C ARG A 28 -0.14 -1.14 -19.65
N ILE A 29 -0.18 -1.97 -18.60
CA ILE A 29 0.01 -3.43 -18.71
C ILE A 29 -1.32 -4.15 -18.89
N HIS A 30 -2.38 -3.71 -18.20
CA HIS A 30 -3.72 -4.30 -18.26
C HIS A 30 -4.71 -3.34 -18.93
N GLU A 31 -5.14 -3.69 -20.14
CA GLU A 31 -6.24 -2.98 -20.80
C GLU A 31 -7.54 -3.16 -19.99
N LEU A 32 -8.15 -2.03 -19.63
CA LEU A 32 -9.47 -2.00 -19.02
C LEU A 32 -10.51 -2.51 -20.03
N GLY A 33 -11.32 -3.50 -19.64
CA GLY A 33 -12.41 -4.02 -20.47
C GLY A 33 -12.14 -5.33 -21.20
N LYS A 34 -10.91 -5.86 -21.16
CA LYS A 34 -10.61 -7.23 -21.68
C LYS A 34 -11.01 -8.33 -20.71
N ASP A 35 -10.90 -8.09 -19.41
CA ASP A 35 -11.22 -9.08 -18.39
C ASP A 35 -11.74 -8.43 -17.11
N SER A 36 -12.74 -9.07 -16.49
CA SER A 36 -13.40 -8.54 -15.28
C SER A 36 -12.48 -8.51 -14.06
N SER A 37 -11.44 -9.35 -14.07
CA SER A 37 -10.38 -9.42 -13.07
C SER A 37 -9.54 -8.13 -12.99
N HIS A 38 -9.50 -7.32 -14.06
CA HIS A 38 -8.72 -6.07 -14.12
C HIS A 38 -9.41 -4.87 -13.45
N TYR A 39 -10.71 -4.95 -13.13
CA TYR A 39 -11.41 -3.83 -12.49
C TYR A 39 -11.00 -3.62 -11.03
N ILE A 40 -10.70 -4.69 -10.30
CA ILE A 40 -10.35 -4.59 -8.87
C ILE A 40 -9.05 -3.78 -8.69
N PRO A 41 -7.93 -4.11 -9.39
CA PRO A 41 -6.73 -3.28 -9.34
C PRO A 41 -6.93 -1.84 -9.83
N ALA A 42 -7.75 -1.64 -10.86
CA ALA A 42 -8.01 -0.31 -11.41
C ALA A 42 -8.74 0.60 -10.40
N ILE A 43 -9.78 0.07 -9.73
CA ILE A 43 -10.52 0.79 -8.67
C ILE A 43 -9.62 1.01 -7.46
N ALA A 44 -8.86 -0.01 -7.03
CA ALA A 44 -7.91 0.13 -5.92
C ALA A 44 -6.83 1.20 -6.19
N GLY A 45 -6.39 1.31 -7.45
CA GLY A 45 -5.52 2.37 -7.93
C GLY A 45 -6.18 3.75 -7.83
N LEU A 46 -7.42 3.90 -8.28
CA LEU A 46 -8.16 5.16 -8.20
C LEU A 46 -8.36 5.62 -6.75
N ILE A 47 -8.71 4.69 -5.85
CA ILE A 47 -8.78 4.95 -4.39
C ILE A 47 -7.42 5.44 -3.88
N SER A 48 -6.33 4.77 -4.27
CA SER A 48 -4.97 5.15 -3.85
C SER A 48 -4.50 6.49 -4.40
N VAL A 49 -4.91 6.86 -5.61
CA VAL A 49 -4.49 8.11 -6.27
C VAL A 49 -5.27 9.31 -5.75
N PHE A 50 -6.58 9.18 -5.58
CA PHE A 50 -7.43 10.34 -5.24
C PHE A 50 -7.88 10.32 -3.79
N ILE A 51 -8.46 9.21 -3.33
CA ILE A 51 -9.08 9.17 -2.01
C ILE A 51 -8.03 9.24 -0.91
N VAL A 52 -6.96 8.44 -0.99
CA VAL A 52 -5.92 8.41 0.06
C VAL A 52 -5.24 9.78 0.25
N PRO A 53 -4.76 10.48 -0.79
CA PRO A 53 -4.20 11.83 -0.63
C PRO A 53 -5.22 12.83 -0.07
N VAL A 54 -6.47 12.80 -0.54
CA VAL A 54 -7.53 13.68 -0.02
C VAL A 54 -7.78 13.44 1.47
N LEU A 55 -7.83 12.18 1.92
CA LEU A 55 -7.96 11.87 3.35
C LEU A 55 -6.74 12.32 4.18
N PHE A 56 -5.55 12.42 3.59
CA PHE A 56 -4.39 12.99 4.26
C PHE A 56 -4.38 14.52 4.29
N ILE A 57 -5.16 15.20 3.44
CA ILE A 57 -5.36 16.65 3.53
C ILE A 57 -6.11 16.99 4.82
N PHE A 58 -7.18 16.26 5.14
CA PHE A 58 -7.98 16.52 6.33
C PHE A 58 -7.44 15.79 7.57
N ARG A 59 -7.11 16.55 8.61
CA ARG A 59 -6.54 16.02 9.88
C ARG A 59 -7.40 14.93 10.51
N LEU A 60 -8.72 15.14 10.55
CA LEU A 60 -9.68 14.21 11.14
C LEU A 60 -9.69 12.84 10.43
N THR A 61 -9.22 12.77 9.18
CA THR A 61 -9.23 11.55 8.38
C THR A 61 -7.87 10.90 8.21
N ILE A 62 -6.81 11.41 8.84
CA ILE A 62 -5.46 10.81 8.76
C ILE A 62 -5.44 9.34 9.23
N PRO A 63 -6.10 8.95 10.34
CA PRO A 63 -6.12 7.54 10.73
C PRO A 63 -6.79 6.65 9.68
N PHE A 64 -7.86 7.13 9.04
CA PHE A 64 -8.53 6.42 7.95
C PHE A 64 -7.68 6.35 6.69
N ALA A 65 -7.00 7.45 6.33
CA ALA A 65 -6.07 7.49 5.21
C ALA A 65 -4.96 6.46 5.40
N TYR A 66 -4.37 6.39 6.60
CA TYR A 66 -3.35 5.41 6.95
C TYR A 66 -3.88 3.97 6.90
N LEU A 67 -5.08 3.74 7.46
CA LEU A 67 -5.71 2.42 7.45
C LEU A 67 -5.97 1.92 6.02
N ILE A 68 -6.61 2.74 5.18
CA ILE A 68 -6.92 2.41 3.79
C ILE A 68 -5.63 2.23 2.99
N ASN A 69 -4.63 3.09 3.20
CA ASN A 69 -3.33 2.97 2.56
C ASN A 69 -2.65 1.63 2.90
N GLY A 70 -2.71 1.18 4.16
CA GLY A 70 -2.17 -0.11 4.55
C GLY A 70 -2.97 -1.30 4.02
N ILE A 71 -4.30 -1.28 4.09
CA ILE A 71 -5.14 -2.38 3.59
C ILE A 71 -4.94 -2.56 2.07
N THR A 72 -4.90 -1.47 1.31
CA THR A 72 -4.65 -1.54 -0.15
C THR A 72 -3.27 -2.12 -0.47
N VAL A 73 -2.25 -1.86 0.36
CA VAL A 73 -0.91 -2.44 0.23
C VAL A 73 -0.90 -3.94 0.50
N ILE A 74 -1.64 -4.39 1.52
CA ILE A 74 -1.77 -5.83 1.81
C ILE A 74 -2.44 -6.55 0.64
N ILE A 75 -3.62 -6.06 0.23
CA ILE A 75 -4.39 -6.67 -0.86
C ILE A 75 -3.55 -6.71 -2.13
N GLY A 76 -2.94 -5.58 -2.51
CA GLY A 76 -2.06 -5.50 -3.68
C GLY A 76 -0.86 -6.45 -3.60
N THR A 77 -0.22 -6.57 -2.43
CA THR A 77 0.90 -7.50 -2.25
C THR A 77 0.46 -8.94 -2.47
N ILE A 78 -0.63 -9.37 -1.84
CA ILE A 78 -1.12 -10.76 -1.94
C ILE A 78 -1.50 -11.08 -3.38
N THR A 79 -2.26 -10.21 -4.06
CA THR A 79 -2.71 -10.45 -5.43
C THR A 79 -1.55 -10.43 -6.43
N MET A 80 -0.58 -9.53 -6.28
CA MET A 80 0.60 -9.47 -7.16
C MET A 80 1.54 -10.65 -6.96
N VAL A 81 1.74 -11.10 -5.72
CA VAL A 81 2.51 -12.33 -5.44
C VAL A 81 1.80 -13.52 -6.07
N HIS A 82 0.48 -13.67 -5.86
CA HIS A 82 -0.28 -14.76 -6.46
C HIS A 82 -0.19 -14.74 -8.00
N PHE A 83 -0.36 -13.58 -8.63
CA PHE A 83 -0.24 -13.44 -10.08
C PHE A 83 1.17 -13.78 -10.60
N SER A 84 2.22 -13.38 -9.87
CA SER A 84 3.61 -13.72 -10.22
C SER A 84 3.89 -15.22 -10.09
N LEU A 85 3.23 -15.91 -9.16
CA LEU A 85 3.33 -17.37 -9.00
C LEU A 85 2.57 -18.13 -10.09
N LEU A 86 1.45 -17.59 -10.59
CA LEU A 86 0.70 -18.16 -11.71
C LEU A 86 1.38 -17.93 -13.06
N ASN A 87 2.20 -16.88 -13.17
CA ASN A 87 2.96 -16.54 -14.38
C ASN A 87 4.46 -16.51 -14.07
N PRO A 88 5.07 -17.66 -13.68
CA PRO A 88 6.45 -17.70 -13.26
C PRO A 88 7.40 -17.42 -14.43
N PRO A 89 8.56 -16.79 -14.19
CA PRO A 89 9.58 -16.63 -15.21
C PRO A 89 10.11 -18.00 -15.66
N PRO A 90 10.57 -18.15 -16.92
CA PRO A 90 11.04 -19.43 -17.46
C PRO A 90 12.27 -19.97 -16.72
N VAL A 91 13.09 -19.09 -16.15
CA VAL A 91 14.23 -19.45 -15.29
C VAL A 91 14.25 -18.52 -14.09
N TRP A 92 14.45 -19.07 -12.89
CA TRP A 92 14.60 -18.31 -11.66
C TRP A 92 16.03 -17.80 -11.51
N THR A 93 16.26 -16.55 -11.88
CA THR A 93 17.50 -15.81 -11.68
C THR A 93 17.19 -14.50 -10.96
N PHE A 94 18.17 -13.86 -10.34
CA PHE A 94 17.96 -12.57 -9.70
C PHE A 94 17.37 -11.52 -10.66
N SER A 95 17.87 -11.48 -11.90
CA SER A 95 17.37 -10.56 -12.94
C SER A 95 15.92 -10.86 -13.32
N THR A 96 15.56 -12.12 -13.51
CA THR A 96 14.19 -12.50 -13.89
C THR A 96 13.20 -12.33 -12.73
N VAL A 97 13.64 -12.46 -11.48
CA VAL A 97 12.80 -12.08 -10.34
C VAL A 97 12.59 -10.57 -10.33
N LEU A 98 13.64 -9.78 -10.49
CA LEU A 98 13.56 -8.32 -10.41
C LEU A 98 12.77 -7.71 -11.57
N PHE A 99 12.91 -8.22 -12.79
CA PHE A 99 12.31 -7.61 -14.00
C PHE A 99 11.21 -8.45 -14.65
N GLY A 100 11.08 -9.71 -14.26
CA GLY A 100 10.08 -10.64 -14.81
C GLY A 100 8.95 -11.00 -13.83
N THR A 101 8.91 -10.38 -12.65
CA THR A 101 7.82 -10.53 -11.68
C THR A 101 7.34 -9.17 -11.20
N LEU A 102 6.26 -9.14 -10.40
CA LEU A 102 5.69 -7.91 -9.84
C LEU A 102 6.40 -7.45 -8.54
N VAL A 103 7.60 -7.96 -8.25
CA VAL A 103 8.41 -7.53 -7.10
C VAL A 103 8.68 -6.02 -7.09
N PRO A 104 9.04 -5.36 -8.22
CA PRO A 104 9.20 -3.90 -8.25
C PRO A 104 7.92 -3.14 -7.92
N ASP A 105 6.78 -3.60 -8.42
CA ASP A 105 5.47 -3.01 -8.18
C ASP A 105 5.10 -3.12 -6.69
N ILE A 106 5.37 -4.27 -6.07
CA ILE A 106 5.20 -4.47 -4.62
C ILE A 106 6.12 -3.51 -3.86
N ALA A 107 7.39 -3.37 -4.25
CA ALA A 107 8.32 -2.44 -3.60
C ALA A 107 7.83 -0.99 -3.67
N LEU A 108 7.26 -0.58 -4.81
CA LEU A 108 6.65 0.74 -5.00
C LEU A 108 5.44 0.95 -4.07
N LEU A 109 4.58 -0.07 -3.93
CA LEU A 109 3.45 -0.07 -2.99
C LEU A 109 3.90 0.10 -1.54
N TRP A 110 4.93 -0.63 -1.11
CA TRP A 110 5.49 -0.49 0.23
C TRP A 110 6.22 0.85 0.42
N GLY A 111 6.83 1.41 -0.63
CA GLY A 111 7.35 2.77 -0.63
C GLY A 111 6.27 3.81 -0.36
N LYS A 112 5.13 3.74 -1.07
CA LYS A 112 3.94 4.57 -0.80
C LYS A 112 3.45 4.39 0.64
N PHE A 113 3.42 3.16 1.13
CA PHE A 113 3.01 2.86 2.50
C PHE A 113 3.92 3.54 3.53
N ALA A 114 5.24 3.46 3.35
CA ALA A 114 6.22 4.09 4.24
C ALA A 114 6.03 5.61 4.32
N VAL A 115 5.79 6.27 3.18
CA VAL A 115 5.47 7.71 3.15
C VAL A 115 4.16 8.01 3.90
N GLY A 116 3.12 7.20 3.70
CA GLY A 116 1.86 7.33 4.44
C GLY A 116 2.03 7.12 5.95
N LYS A 117 2.89 6.18 6.37
CA LYS A 117 3.26 6.00 7.79
C LYS A 117 3.99 7.23 8.31
N ALA A 118 4.96 7.76 7.58
CA ALA A 118 5.68 8.96 7.98
C ALA A 118 4.74 10.15 8.19
N LEU A 119 3.73 10.31 7.31
CA LEU A 119 2.73 11.37 7.45
C LEU A 119 1.82 11.15 8.66
N PHE A 120 1.39 9.92 8.90
CA PHE A 120 0.59 9.56 10.08
C PHE A 120 1.35 9.84 11.40
N GLU A 121 2.62 9.44 11.48
CA GLU A 121 3.46 9.67 12.66
C GLU A 121 3.81 11.17 12.84
N LEU A 122 3.99 11.91 11.75
CA LEU A 122 4.22 13.35 11.78
C LEU A 122 3.04 14.07 12.43
N ASP A 123 1.81 13.72 12.08
CA ASP A 123 0.62 14.37 12.65
C ASP A 123 0.46 14.04 14.14
N LEU A 124 0.66 12.78 14.54
CA LEU A 124 0.67 12.38 15.96
C LEU A 124 1.73 13.13 16.76
N THR A 125 2.98 13.17 16.27
CA THR A 125 4.10 13.80 16.99
C THR A 125 3.90 15.30 17.16
N LEU A 126 3.27 15.96 16.18
CA LEU A 126 3.06 17.41 16.20
C LEU A 126 1.84 17.82 17.05
N ASN A 127 0.79 17.00 17.08
CA ASN A 127 -0.46 17.34 17.74
C ASN A 127 -0.60 16.74 19.15
N GLU A 128 0.11 15.65 19.44
CA GLU A 128 0.10 14.96 20.74
C GLU A 128 1.53 14.82 21.30
N PRO A 129 2.26 15.92 21.56
CA PRO A 129 3.66 15.85 21.99
C PRO A 129 3.86 15.15 23.35
N ASP A 130 2.84 15.20 24.21
CA ASP A 130 2.85 14.58 25.54
C ASP A 130 2.25 13.15 25.55
N ALA A 131 1.80 12.65 24.38
CA ALA A 131 1.31 11.28 24.32
C ALA A 131 2.44 10.31 24.69
N LEU A 132 2.14 9.37 25.59
CA LEU A 132 3.07 8.34 26.00
C LEU A 132 3.62 7.63 24.75
N VAL A 133 4.95 7.72 24.55
CA VAL A 133 5.66 6.96 23.54
C VAL A 133 5.20 5.50 23.66
N ARG A 134 4.65 4.95 22.57
CA ARG A 134 4.02 3.61 22.54
C ARG A 134 5.08 2.51 22.66
N LYS A 135 5.74 2.41 23.81
CA LYS A 135 6.77 1.41 24.11
C LYS A 135 6.13 0.02 24.23
N GLY A 136 6.76 -0.98 23.60
CA GLY A 136 6.44 -2.40 23.80
C GLY A 136 5.22 -2.96 23.06
N ARG A 137 4.59 -2.24 22.12
CA ARG A 137 3.39 -2.70 21.39
C ARG A 137 3.58 -2.83 19.88
N PHE A 138 4.70 -3.42 19.43
CA PHE A 138 5.06 -3.53 18.01
C PHE A 138 3.96 -4.16 17.13
N PHE A 139 3.19 -5.11 17.66
CA PHE A 139 2.11 -5.81 16.94
C PHE A 139 0.75 -5.10 16.97
N ARG A 140 0.62 -3.95 17.65
CA ARG A 140 -0.64 -3.21 17.76
C ARG A 140 -0.69 -2.08 16.74
N PHE A 141 -1.87 -1.83 16.16
CA PHE A 141 -2.09 -0.66 15.32
C PHE A 141 -1.62 0.60 16.06
N PRO A 142 -0.88 1.52 15.41
CA PRO A 142 -0.53 1.60 13.99
C PRO A 142 0.91 1.13 13.66
N ASN A 143 1.55 0.34 14.52
CA ASN A 143 2.95 -0.05 14.35
C ASN A 143 3.17 -1.04 13.19
N MET A 144 4.41 -1.14 12.69
CA MET A 144 4.74 -2.03 11.55
C MET A 144 4.41 -3.50 11.81
N GLY A 145 4.58 -3.99 13.03
CA GLY A 145 4.25 -5.37 13.37
C GLY A 145 2.78 -5.72 13.16
N PHE A 146 1.87 -4.77 13.40
CA PHE A 146 0.46 -4.94 13.07
C PHE A 146 0.29 -5.26 11.58
N TRP A 147 0.93 -4.49 10.70
CA TRP A 147 0.83 -4.68 9.25
C TRP A 147 1.43 -5.99 8.79
N TYR A 148 2.61 -6.37 9.29
CA TYR A 148 3.23 -7.65 8.94
C TYR A 148 2.38 -8.85 9.37
N VAL A 149 1.80 -8.82 10.57
CA VAL A 149 0.88 -9.87 11.03
C VAL A 149 -0.33 -9.96 10.10
N HIS A 150 -0.89 -8.83 9.68
CA HIS A 150 -2.06 -8.83 8.78
C HIS A 150 -1.71 -9.29 7.37
N VAL A 151 -0.53 -8.96 6.83
CA VAL A 151 -0.06 -9.52 5.55
C VAL A 151 0.01 -11.03 5.63
N VAL A 152 0.65 -11.59 6.65
CA VAL A 152 0.80 -13.03 6.81
C VAL A 152 -0.56 -13.70 7.01
N THR A 153 -1.38 -13.18 7.92
CA THR A 153 -2.68 -13.77 8.26
C THR A 153 -3.63 -13.75 7.06
N LEU A 154 -3.74 -12.62 6.36
CA LEU A 154 -4.60 -12.51 5.18
C LEU A 154 -4.08 -13.33 4.00
N SER A 155 -2.76 -13.49 3.85
CA SER A 155 -2.19 -14.42 2.87
C SER A 155 -2.61 -15.86 3.15
N VAL A 156 -2.55 -16.29 4.41
CA VAL A 156 -3.00 -17.64 4.82
C VAL A 156 -4.49 -17.83 4.55
N VAL A 157 -5.34 -16.87 4.95
CA VAL A 157 -6.79 -16.93 4.69
C VAL A 157 -7.07 -16.98 3.19
N TYR A 158 -6.39 -16.16 2.38
CA TYR A 158 -6.52 -16.16 0.94
C TYR A 158 -6.15 -17.53 0.33
N LEU A 159 -5.01 -18.11 0.75
CA LEU A 159 -4.57 -19.43 0.29
C LEU A 159 -5.58 -20.52 0.66
N ILE A 160 -6.05 -20.56 1.91
CA ILE A 160 -7.08 -21.52 2.36
C ILE A 160 -8.34 -21.36 1.50
N GLY A 161 -8.83 -20.13 1.32
CA GLY A 161 -10.00 -19.88 0.47
C GLY A 161 -9.80 -20.38 -0.96
N HIS A 162 -8.63 -20.12 -1.56
CA HIS A 162 -8.31 -20.59 -2.90
C HIS A 162 -8.25 -22.12 -3.03
N TYR A 163 -7.78 -22.83 -2.01
CA TYR A 163 -7.69 -24.30 -2.02
C TYR A 163 -9.02 -24.99 -1.71
N PHE A 164 -9.82 -24.46 -0.78
CA PHE A 164 -11.02 -25.14 -0.27
C PHE A 164 -12.34 -24.68 -0.86
N LEU A 165 -12.44 -23.45 -1.40
CA LEU A 165 -13.68 -22.87 -1.93
C LEU A 165 -13.71 -22.80 -3.46
N LYS A 166 -13.01 -23.72 -4.14
CA LYS A 166 -13.05 -23.85 -5.61
C LYS A 166 -14.43 -24.24 -6.11
#